data_AF-A0A382WZ11-F1
#
_entry.id   AF-A0A382WZ11-F1
#
_cell.length_a   1.000
_cell.length_b   1.000
_cell.length_c   1.000
_cell.angle_alpha   90.00
_cell.angle_beta   90.00
_cell.angle_gamma   90.00
#
_symmetry.space_group_name_H-M   'P 1'
#
loop_
_entity.id
_entity.type
_entity.pdbx_description
1 polymer ?
#
loop_
_entity_poly.entity_id
_entity_poly.type
_entity_poly.pdbx_seq_one_letter_code
_entity_poly.pdbx_strand_id
1 'polypeptide(L)'
;MNKINIFLVCILGFCYSQNVYDVLRPYFGFNSSQILVNSIGGATVAAGHVIPGPTSNPANLAMHRFRQIQSNFSSSEFKSGTENNSATNLNGFHFIYPVPVYQGSLVIGGGVNKEIDYMSASRSGIYQYSEIGGMNVWRISAAVEYSKKLYIGSNFEYYTGEDEMVEFAGDSTFYFRPHYKGLGMTLGFLYSISPKFQYGVSIQLPTTLSVADQFTYSNHIETD
;
A
#
# COMPACT_ATOMS: atom_id res chain seq x y z
N MET A 1 44.81 -18.53 -4.15
CA MET A 1 43.59 -17.97 -4.76
C MET A 1 42.39 -18.75 -4.23
N ASN A 2 41.74 -18.23 -3.19
CA ASN A 2 40.63 -18.92 -2.55
C ASN A 2 39.36 -18.65 -3.36
N LYS A 3 38.79 -19.71 -3.94
CA LYS A 3 37.50 -19.65 -4.64
C LYS A 3 36.38 -19.57 -3.60
N ILE A 4 35.72 -18.43 -3.54
CA ILE A 4 34.48 -18.25 -2.78
C ILE A 4 33.35 -18.82 -3.64
N ASN A 5 32.77 -19.95 -3.22
CA ASN A 5 31.57 -20.51 -3.82
C ASN A 5 30.36 -19.91 -3.09
N ILE A 6 29.64 -19.01 -3.76
CA ILE A 6 28.36 -18.48 -3.30
C ILE A 6 27.29 -19.52 -3.66
N PHE A 7 26.75 -20.21 -2.65
CA PHE A 7 25.66 -21.16 -2.82
C PHE A 7 24.33 -20.40 -2.70
N LEU A 8 23.68 -20.14 -3.83
CA LEU A 8 22.35 -19.53 -3.90
C LEU A 8 21.31 -20.61 -3.54
N VAL A 9 20.81 -20.59 -2.31
CA VAL A 9 19.68 -21.45 -1.89
C VAL A 9 18.39 -20.78 -2.36
N CYS A 10 17.87 -21.21 -3.51
CA CYS A 10 16.50 -20.92 -3.92
C CYS A 10 15.56 -21.79 -3.08
N ILE A 11 14.93 -21.19 -2.08
CA ILE A 11 13.82 -21.81 -1.34
C ILE A 11 12.63 -21.90 -2.30
N LEU A 12 12.38 -23.11 -2.81
CA LEU A 12 11.16 -23.46 -3.54
C LEU A 12 10.01 -23.51 -2.53
N GLY A 13 9.46 -22.34 -2.20
CA GLY A 13 8.15 -22.26 -1.57
C GLY A 13 7.08 -22.64 -2.59
N PHE A 14 6.21 -23.59 -2.25
CA PHE A 14 4.98 -23.82 -3.00
C PHE A 14 4.11 -22.57 -2.89
N CYS A 15 4.11 -21.71 -3.90
CA CYS A 15 3.13 -20.65 -4.04
C CYS A 15 1.83 -21.28 -4.55
N TYR A 16 0.85 -21.48 -3.68
CA TYR A 16 -0.52 -21.72 -4.11
C TYR A 16 -0.99 -20.48 -4.85
N SER A 17 -1.07 -20.56 -6.18
CA SER A 17 -1.60 -19.48 -7.01
C SER A 17 -3.09 -19.30 -6.70
N GLN A 18 -3.46 -18.15 -6.12
CA GLN A 18 -4.85 -17.74 -5.99
C GLN A 18 -5.45 -17.51 -7.39
N ASN A 19 -6.59 -18.13 -7.69
CA ASN A 19 -7.25 -18.03 -9.00
C ASN A 19 -8.20 -16.82 -9.07
N VAL A 20 -8.64 -16.39 -10.27
CA VAL A 20 -9.43 -15.16 -10.49
C VAL A 20 -10.73 -15.11 -9.68
N TYR A 21 -11.22 -16.27 -9.28
CA TYR A 21 -12.44 -16.46 -8.49
C TYR A 21 -12.19 -16.58 -6.97
N ASP A 22 -10.96 -16.41 -6.52
CA ASP A 22 -10.61 -16.46 -5.09
C ASP A 22 -10.88 -15.08 -4.47
N VAL A 23 -11.88 -15.00 -3.59
CA VAL A 23 -12.37 -13.75 -2.97
C VAL A 23 -11.37 -13.19 -1.95
N LEU A 24 -10.37 -13.97 -1.53
CA LEU A 24 -9.37 -13.55 -0.55
C LEU A 24 -8.19 -12.80 -1.19
N ARG A 25 -8.47 -11.83 -2.06
CA ARG A 25 -7.47 -11.08 -2.84
C ARG A 25 -7.23 -9.68 -2.29
N PRO A 26 -6.40 -9.54 -1.24
CA PRO A 26 -6.10 -8.24 -0.68
C PRO A 26 -5.25 -7.35 -1.60
N TYR A 27 -4.80 -7.81 -2.79
CA TYR A 27 -3.83 -7.11 -3.64
C TYR A 27 -4.38 -6.63 -5.00
N PHE A 28 -5.65 -6.84 -5.29
CA PHE A 28 -6.24 -6.45 -6.57
C PHE A 28 -7.21 -5.27 -6.37
N GLY A 29 -6.84 -4.08 -6.81
CA GLY A 29 -7.68 -2.89 -6.72
C GLY A 29 -6.92 -1.63 -7.12
N PHE A 30 -7.55 -0.46 -6.99
CA PHE A 30 -6.86 0.79 -7.31
C PHE A 30 -5.88 1.14 -6.20
N ASN A 31 -4.58 1.10 -6.53
CA ASN A 31 -3.53 1.53 -5.61
C ASN A 31 -3.68 3.02 -5.33
N SER A 32 -4.01 3.32 -4.08
CA SER A 32 -4.01 4.67 -3.56
C SER A 32 -2.58 5.04 -3.18
N SER A 33 -2.03 6.04 -3.86
CA SER A 33 -0.72 6.57 -3.51
C SER A 33 -0.75 8.10 -3.56
N GLN A 34 0.24 8.74 -2.95
CA GLN A 34 0.32 10.19 -2.94
C GLN A 34 0.45 10.74 -4.37
N ILE A 35 -0.09 11.92 -4.62
CA ILE A 35 -0.08 12.53 -5.97
C ILE A 35 1.35 12.69 -6.49
N LEU A 36 2.28 13.15 -5.63
CA LEU A 36 3.69 13.33 -5.99
C LEU A 36 4.40 12.00 -6.29
N VAL A 37 4.06 10.95 -5.54
CA VAL A 37 4.59 9.60 -5.74
C VAL A 37 4.10 9.01 -7.07
N ASN A 38 2.80 9.15 -7.35
CA ASN A 38 2.20 8.73 -8.62
C ASN A 38 2.75 9.50 -9.82
N SER A 39 3.00 10.80 -9.67
CA SER A 39 3.52 11.67 -10.74
C SER A 39 4.91 11.25 -11.23
N ILE A 40 5.69 10.55 -10.40
CA ILE A 40 7.01 10.00 -10.75
C ILE A 40 6.97 8.48 -10.96
N GLY A 41 5.79 7.88 -11.13
CA GLY A 41 5.63 6.46 -11.37
C GLY A 41 6.04 5.56 -10.20
N GLY A 42 5.94 6.04 -8.96
CA GLY A 42 6.29 5.25 -7.76
C GLY A 42 7.79 5.18 -7.44
N ALA A 43 8.66 5.84 -8.23
CA ALA A 43 10.11 5.79 -8.08
C ALA A 43 10.64 6.65 -6.90
N THR A 44 10.27 6.29 -5.67
CA THR A 44 10.45 7.14 -4.49
C THR A 44 11.62 6.77 -3.57
N VAL A 45 12.43 5.76 -3.93
CA VAL A 45 13.49 5.23 -3.06
C VAL A 45 14.53 6.28 -2.65
N ALA A 46 14.79 7.27 -3.51
CA ALA A 46 15.73 8.37 -3.25
C ALA A 46 15.10 9.75 -3.51
N ALA A 47 13.83 9.91 -3.15
CA ALA A 47 13.04 11.11 -3.45
C ALA A 47 12.80 12.04 -2.24
N GLY A 48 13.55 11.87 -1.14
CA GLY A 48 13.26 12.55 0.13
C GLY A 48 13.34 14.08 0.14
N HIS A 49 13.97 14.71 -0.85
CA HIS A 49 13.95 16.17 -0.96
C HIS A 49 12.68 16.73 -1.60
N VAL A 50 11.96 15.91 -2.36
CA VAL A 50 10.88 16.36 -3.25
C VAL A 50 9.51 15.95 -2.70
N ILE A 51 9.42 14.83 -2.00
CA ILE A 51 8.15 14.25 -1.56
C ILE A 51 8.02 14.38 -0.04
N PRO A 52 7.25 15.37 0.46
CA PRO A 52 6.98 15.55 1.87
C PRO A 52 5.91 14.58 2.38
N GLY A 53 6.19 13.27 2.35
CA GLY A 53 5.27 12.24 2.83
C GLY A 53 5.84 10.83 2.85
N PRO A 54 5.00 9.80 3.08
CA PRO A 54 5.39 8.42 2.95
C PRO A 54 5.95 8.13 1.55
N THR A 55 7.15 7.56 1.54
CA THR A 55 7.82 7.07 0.33
C THR A 55 8.16 5.60 0.54
N SER A 56 8.58 4.91 -0.52
CA SER A 56 9.03 3.52 -0.41
C SER A 56 10.27 3.34 0.45
N ASN A 57 11.00 4.43 0.77
CA ASN A 57 12.18 4.40 1.63
C ASN A 57 11.99 5.34 2.83
N PRO A 58 11.77 4.83 4.06
CA PRO A 58 11.55 5.67 5.23
C PRO A 58 12.74 6.56 5.61
N ALA A 59 13.97 6.26 5.14
CA ALA A 59 15.12 7.12 5.39
C ALA A 59 15.00 8.52 4.74
N ASN A 60 14.19 8.64 3.67
CA ASN A 60 13.86 9.92 3.05
C ASN A 60 13.27 10.92 4.06
N LEU A 61 12.57 10.43 5.09
CA LEU A 61 11.92 11.26 6.08
C LEU A 61 12.91 12.17 6.82
N ALA A 62 14.14 11.69 7.06
CA ALA A 62 15.17 12.47 7.76
C ALA A 62 15.70 13.66 6.95
N MET A 63 15.40 13.74 5.65
CA MET A 63 15.78 14.87 4.81
C MET A 63 14.87 16.10 5.01
N HIS A 64 13.70 15.93 5.62
CA HIS A 64 12.77 17.02 5.86
C HIS A 64 13.20 17.88 7.05
N ARG A 65 13.19 19.20 6.86
CA ARG A 65 13.62 20.18 7.87
C ARG A 65 12.48 20.96 8.52
N PHE A 66 11.28 20.86 7.95
CA PHE A 66 10.13 21.64 8.38
C PHE A 66 8.99 20.73 8.80
N ARG A 67 8.17 21.21 9.73
CA ARG A 67 6.92 20.56 10.09
C ARG A 67 5.96 20.68 8.92
N GLN A 68 5.37 19.57 8.50
CA GLN A 68 4.48 19.52 7.35
C GLN A 68 3.26 18.67 7.67
N ILE A 69 2.12 19.11 7.17
CA ILE A 69 0.87 18.38 7.17
C ILE A 69 0.39 18.38 5.73
N GLN A 70 0.02 17.22 5.22
CA GLN A 70 -0.51 17.10 3.87
C GLN A 70 -1.64 16.06 3.83
N SER A 71 -2.64 16.40 3.03
CA SER A 71 -3.75 15.53 2.68
C SER A 71 -3.75 15.32 1.17
N ASN A 72 -4.16 14.14 0.72
CA ASN A 72 -4.20 13.78 -0.69
C ASN A 72 -5.65 13.50 -1.09
N PHE A 73 -6.09 14.15 -2.15
CA PHE A 73 -7.39 13.94 -2.76
C PHE A 73 -7.19 13.67 -4.25
N SER A 74 -7.85 12.64 -4.77
CA SER A 74 -7.79 12.34 -6.20
C SER A 74 -9.15 11.94 -6.73
N SER A 75 -9.38 12.31 -8.00
CA SER A 75 -10.47 11.81 -8.80
C SER A 75 -9.86 10.96 -9.92
N SER A 76 -10.26 9.70 -10.02
CA SER A 76 -9.92 8.81 -11.12
C SER A 76 -11.18 8.47 -11.91
N GLU A 77 -11.02 8.17 -13.19
CA GLU A 77 -12.10 7.68 -14.04
C GLU A 77 -11.55 6.49 -14.83
N PHE A 78 -12.21 5.34 -14.71
CA PHE A 78 -11.96 4.19 -15.55
C PHE A 78 -12.99 4.16 -16.67
N LYS A 79 -12.51 4.22 -17.92
CA LYS A 79 -13.34 4.09 -19.11
C LYS A 79 -13.13 2.71 -19.71
N SER A 80 -14.11 1.85 -19.54
CA SER A 80 -14.27 0.66 -20.37
C SER A 80 -15.20 1.03 -21.53
N GLY A 81 -15.00 0.50 -22.74
CA GLY A 81 -15.69 1.00 -23.95
C GLY A 81 -17.20 1.22 -23.85
N THR A 82 -17.89 0.51 -22.94
CA THR A 82 -19.32 0.64 -22.65
C THR A 82 -19.67 1.33 -21.32
N GLU A 83 -18.74 1.51 -20.39
CA GLU A 83 -19.01 2.10 -19.06
C GLU A 83 -17.89 3.02 -18.56
N ASN A 84 -18.30 4.13 -17.95
CA ASN A 84 -17.41 5.05 -17.25
C ASN A 84 -17.66 4.91 -15.76
N ASN A 85 -16.61 4.57 -15.00
CA ASN A 85 -16.66 4.49 -13.55
C ASN A 85 -15.71 5.53 -12.96
N SER A 86 -16.26 6.56 -12.32
CA SER A 86 -15.50 7.62 -11.68
C SER A 86 -15.42 7.41 -10.17
N ALA A 87 -14.20 7.44 -9.61
CA ALA A 87 -13.96 7.37 -8.18
C ALA A 87 -13.36 8.69 -7.69
N THR A 88 -13.99 9.30 -6.69
CA THR A 88 -13.45 10.51 -6.03
C THR A 88 -13.15 10.16 -4.58
N ASN A 89 -11.87 10.16 -4.23
CA ASN A 89 -11.40 9.65 -2.96
C ASN A 89 -10.44 10.59 -2.25
N LEU A 90 -10.55 10.62 -0.92
CA LEU A 90 -9.52 11.14 -0.03
C LEU A 90 -8.49 10.02 0.21
N ASN A 91 -7.34 10.09 -0.45
CA ASN A 91 -6.32 9.04 -0.42
C ASN A 91 -5.57 8.97 0.90
N GLY A 92 -5.61 10.03 1.72
CA GLY A 92 -5.06 9.97 3.07
C GLY A 92 -4.47 11.28 3.58
N PHE A 93 -4.03 11.20 4.83
CA PHE A 93 -3.48 12.30 5.61
C PHE A 93 -2.15 11.87 6.22
N HIS A 94 -1.18 12.77 6.26
CA HIS A 94 0.09 12.51 6.93
C HIS A 94 0.71 13.79 7.48
N PHE A 95 1.56 13.60 8.46
CA PHE A 95 2.33 14.65 9.11
C PHE A 95 3.80 14.26 9.19
N ILE A 96 4.64 15.29 9.19
CA ILE A 96 6.09 15.19 9.36
C ILE A 96 6.47 16.17 10.47
N TYR A 97 7.24 15.69 11.43
CA TYR A 97 7.67 16.45 12.58
C TYR A 97 9.18 16.25 12.81
N PRO A 98 10.01 17.23 12.42
CA PRO A 98 11.42 17.25 12.78
C PRO A 98 11.60 17.50 14.28
N VAL A 99 12.35 16.62 14.93
CA VAL A 99 12.71 16.70 16.34
C VAL A 99 14.07 17.40 16.46
N PRO A 100 14.20 18.44 17.32
CA PRO A 100 15.47 19.13 17.50
C PRO A 100 16.50 18.19 18.12
N VAL A 101 17.66 18.05 17.47
CA VAL A 101 18.81 17.24 17.92
C VAL A 101 20.09 18.06 17.82
N TYR A 102 21.10 17.69 18.61
CA TYR A 102 22.39 18.42 18.65
C TYR A 102 23.16 18.37 17.34
N GLN A 103 23.08 17.24 16.62
CA GLN A 103 23.77 17.04 15.35
C GLN A 103 22.92 16.16 14.44
N GLY A 104 22.91 16.50 13.14
CA GLY A 104 22.18 15.77 12.11
C GLY A 104 20.70 16.13 12.08
N SER A 105 19.86 15.14 11.83
CA SER A 105 18.42 15.26 11.68
C SER A 105 17.75 14.06 12.34
N LEU A 106 16.66 14.30 13.07
CA LEU A 106 15.75 13.26 13.55
C LEU A 106 14.35 13.71 13.17
N VAL A 107 13.62 12.87 12.46
CA VAL A 107 12.28 13.20 11.97
C VAL A 107 11.37 12.02 12.25
N ILE A 108 10.23 12.33 12.86
CA ILE A 108 9.12 11.39 13.00
C ILE A 108 8.02 11.80 12.05
N GLY A 109 7.26 10.83 11.59
CA GLY A 109 6.15 11.06 10.68
C GLY A 109 5.14 9.94 10.80
N GLY A 110 3.94 10.22 10.35
CA GLY A 110 2.90 9.22 10.36
C GLY A 110 1.70 9.68 9.59
N GLY A 111 0.77 8.77 9.36
CA GLY A 111 -0.41 9.06 8.58
C GLY A 111 -1.27 7.83 8.35
N VAL A 112 -2.40 8.08 7.74
CA VAL A 112 -3.28 7.06 7.22
C VAL A 112 -3.40 7.28 5.72
N ASN A 113 -3.25 6.22 4.96
CA ASN A 113 -3.50 6.23 3.53
C ASN A 113 -4.46 5.10 3.20
N LYS A 114 -5.33 5.32 2.22
CA LYS A 114 -5.92 4.19 1.51
C LYS A 114 -4.74 3.50 0.80
N GLU A 115 -4.65 2.18 0.90
CA GLU A 115 -3.64 1.36 0.21
C GLU A 115 -4.28 0.82 -1.06
N ILE A 116 -5.45 0.19 -0.92
CA ILE A 116 -6.22 -0.39 -2.01
C ILE A 116 -7.67 0.03 -1.91
N ASP A 117 -8.25 0.36 -3.06
CA ASP A 117 -9.68 0.60 -3.23
C ASP A 117 -10.29 -0.54 -4.07
N TYR A 118 -11.17 -1.31 -3.46
CA TYR A 118 -11.92 -2.37 -4.15
C TYR A 118 -13.18 -1.72 -4.69
N MET A 119 -13.19 -1.46 -6.00
CA MET A 119 -14.37 -0.97 -6.69
C MET A 119 -14.41 -1.61 -8.07
N SER A 120 -15.08 -2.76 -8.14
CA SER A 120 -15.21 -3.54 -9.36
C SER A 120 -16.65 -3.97 -9.55
N ALA A 121 -17.13 -3.87 -10.78
CA ALA A 121 -18.41 -4.44 -11.18
C ALA A 121 -18.21 -5.08 -12.55
N SER A 122 -18.69 -6.31 -12.70
CA SER A 122 -18.64 -7.02 -13.97
C SER A 122 -19.95 -7.73 -14.21
N ARG A 123 -20.39 -7.72 -15.47
CA ARG A 123 -21.59 -8.39 -15.92
C ARG A 123 -21.28 -9.20 -17.18
N SER A 124 -21.32 -10.51 -17.05
CA SER A 124 -21.31 -11.48 -18.14
C SER A 124 -22.59 -12.30 -18.11
N GLY A 125 -22.99 -12.91 -19.23
CA GLY A 125 -24.30 -13.57 -19.38
C GLY A 125 -24.60 -14.69 -18.38
N ILE A 126 -23.59 -15.19 -17.67
CA ILE A 126 -23.68 -16.27 -16.66
C ILE A 126 -23.15 -15.86 -15.28
N TYR A 127 -22.49 -14.71 -15.15
CA TYR A 127 -21.86 -14.25 -13.90
C TYR A 127 -21.94 -12.74 -13.80
N GLN A 128 -22.51 -12.24 -12.72
CA GLN A 128 -22.48 -10.83 -12.39
C GLN A 128 -21.92 -10.68 -10.97
N TYR A 129 -20.92 -9.84 -10.78
CA TYR A 129 -20.38 -9.56 -9.46
C TYR A 129 -20.19 -8.05 -9.25
N SER A 130 -20.29 -7.65 -7.99
CA SER A 130 -19.99 -6.31 -7.51
C SER A 130 -19.13 -6.41 -6.27
N GLU A 131 -18.05 -5.66 -6.21
CA GLU A 131 -17.10 -5.62 -5.10
C GLU A 131 -16.90 -4.17 -4.68
N ILE A 132 -17.12 -3.90 -3.40
CA ILE A 132 -16.98 -2.57 -2.80
C ILE A 132 -16.25 -2.72 -1.48
N GLY A 133 -15.17 -1.97 -1.33
CA GLY A 133 -14.40 -2.00 -0.10
C GLY A 133 -13.13 -1.20 -0.19
N GLY A 134 -12.26 -1.42 0.79
CA GLY A 134 -10.91 -0.91 0.71
C GLY A 134 -10.08 -1.30 1.89
N MET A 135 -8.77 -1.18 1.70
CA MET A 135 -7.79 -1.35 2.74
C MET A 135 -7.10 -0.02 2.97
N ASN A 136 -7.06 0.39 4.23
CA ASN A 136 -6.27 1.51 4.71
C ASN A 136 -5.02 0.98 5.40
N VAL A 137 -3.97 1.78 5.36
CA VAL A 137 -2.71 1.53 6.03
C VAL A 137 -2.37 2.72 6.91
N TRP A 138 -2.17 2.43 8.18
CA TRP A 138 -1.67 3.37 9.17
C TRP A 138 -0.17 3.22 9.24
N ARG A 139 0.56 4.33 9.09
CA ARG A 139 2.01 4.35 9.07
C ARG A 139 2.54 5.19 10.21
N ILE A 140 3.54 4.67 10.90
CA ILE A 140 4.36 5.41 11.86
C ILE A 140 5.82 5.20 11.48
N SER A 141 6.51 6.29 11.24
CA SER A 141 7.86 6.32 10.71
C SER A 141 8.78 7.16 11.57
N ALA A 142 10.02 6.73 11.68
CA ALA A 142 11.10 7.49 12.29
C ALA A 142 12.35 7.37 11.41
N ALA A 143 13.06 8.47 11.24
CA ALA A 143 14.30 8.48 10.49
C ALA A 143 15.31 9.44 11.11
N VAL A 144 16.59 9.07 10.99
CA VAL A 144 17.72 9.80 11.57
C VAL A 144 18.85 9.94 10.55
N GLU A 145 19.54 11.07 10.58
CA GLU A 145 20.86 11.23 9.98
C GLU A 145 21.90 10.59 10.92
N TYR A 146 22.26 9.33 10.64
CA TYR A 146 23.19 8.56 11.47
C TYR A 146 24.63 9.08 11.34
N SER A 147 25.04 9.47 10.14
CA SER A 147 26.31 10.15 9.89
C SER A 147 26.13 11.20 8.80
N LYS A 148 27.11 12.07 8.59
CA LYS A 148 27.00 13.18 7.64
C LYS A 148 26.54 12.65 6.27
N LYS A 149 25.34 13.06 5.84
CA LYS A 149 24.68 12.66 4.58
C LYS A 149 24.20 11.20 4.50
N LEU A 150 24.24 10.46 5.60
CA LEU A 150 23.81 9.08 5.72
C LEU A 150 22.56 9.00 6.61
N TYR A 151 21.46 8.55 6.02
CA TYR A 151 20.17 8.50 6.69
C TYR A 151 19.68 7.06 6.80
N ILE A 152 19.10 6.76 7.95
CA ILE A 152 18.48 5.47 8.25
C ILE A 152 17.06 5.75 8.73
N GLY A 153 16.10 4.97 8.26
CA GLY A 153 14.72 5.09 8.71
C GLY A 153 14.03 3.75 8.84
N SER A 154 12.97 3.74 9.62
CA SER A 154 12.04 2.63 9.74
C SER A 154 10.60 3.14 9.63
N ASN A 155 9.74 2.28 9.11
CA ASN A 155 8.30 2.50 9.00
C ASN A 155 7.59 1.25 9.50
N PHE A 156 6.62 1.45 10.38
CA PHE A 156 5.72 0.41 10.86
C PHE A 156 4.34 0.64 10.28
N GLU A 157 3.74 -0.42 9.76
CA GLU A 157 2.52 -0.37 8.96
C GLU A 157 1.46 -1.25 9.60
N TYR A 158 0.28 -0.68 9.85
CA TYR A 158 -0.89 -1.41 10.29
C TYR A 158 -1.96 -1.35 9.20
N TYR A 159 -2.23 -2.49 8.59
CA TYR A 159 -3.22 -2.66 7.55
C TYR A 159 -4.56 -2.99 8.18
N THR A 160 -5.61 -2.28 7.76
CA THR A 160 -6.99 -2.54 8.16
C THR A 160 -7.91 -2.27 7.00
N GLY A 161 -8.81 -3.20 6.71
CA GLY A 161 -9.73 -3.07 5.59
C GLY A 161 -10.95 -3.93 5.77
N GLU A 162 -12.00 -3.52 5.10
CA GLU A 162 -13.25 -4.26 4.96
C GLU A 162 -13.60 -4.24 3.48
N ASP A 163 -14.16 -5.35 3.04
CA ASP A 163 -14.61 -5.51 1.68
C ASP A 163 -15.91 -6.31 1.65
N GLU A 164 -16.74 -6.03 0.67
CA GLU A 164 -17.99 -6.72 0.42
C GLU A 164 -18.08 -7.06 -1.06
N MET A 165 -18.07 -8.36 -1.35
CA MET A 165 -18.28 -8.89 -2.69
C MET A 165 -19.63 -9.61 -2.75
N VAL A 166 -20.44 -9.20 -3.72
CA VAL A 166 -21.74 -9.80 -4.04
C VAL A 166 -21.62 -10.47 -5.39
N GLU A 167 -21.86 -11.79 -5.42
CA GLU A 167 -21.93 -12.57 -6.65
C GLU A 167 -23.38 -12.98 -6.92
N PHE A 168 -23.88 -12.60 -8.09
CA PHE A 168 -25.22 -12.93 -8.58
C PHE A 168 -25.12 -14.12 -9.54
N ALA A 169 -25.71 -15.24 -9.13
CA ALA A 169 -25.70 -16.48 -9.89
C ALA A 169 -27.14 -16.98 -10.06
N GLY A 170 -27.81 -16.57 -11.15
CA GLY A 170 -29.15 -17.02 -11.55
C GLY A 170 -30.17 -16.97 -10.40
N ASP A 171 -30.39 -18.11 -9.75
CA ASP A 171 -31.36 -18.32 -8.67
C ASP A 171 -30.77 -18.07 -7.26
N SER A 172 -29.53 -17.60 -7.16
CA SER A 172 -28.83 -17.42 -5.88
C SER A 172 -27.96 -16.17 -5.83
N THR A 173 -27.73 -15.67 -4.63
CA THR A 173 -26.80 -14.57 -4.37
C THR A 173 -25.86 -14.96 -3.24
N PHE A 174 -24.56 -14.81 -3.50
CA PHE A 174 -23.50 -15.06 -2.53
C PHE A 174 -22.95 -13.72 -2.03
N TYR A 175 -22.82 -13.60 -0.71
CA TYR A 175 -22.22 -12.45 -0.04
C TYR A 175 -20.95 -12.89 0.65
N PHE A 176 -19.84 -12.26 0.30
CA PHE A 176 -18.55 -12.41 0.95
C PHE A 176 -18.19 -11.10 1.64
N ARG A 177 -17.71 -11.18 2.87
CA ARG A 177 -17.38 -10.01 3.70
C ARG A 177 -16.04 -10.20 4.40
N PRO A 178 -14.94 -10.20 3.63
CA PRO A 178 -13.62 -10.35 4.22
C PRO A 178 -13.21 -9.10 5.01
N HIS A 179 -12.65 -9.35 6.19
CA HIS A 179 -12.03 -8.35 7.04
C HIS A 179 -10.51 -8.57 7.06
N TYR A 180 -9.77 -7.51 6.77
CA TYR A 180 -8.32 -7.52 6.64
C TYR A 180 -7.67 -6.85 7.85
N LYS A 181 -6.71 -7.53 8.47
CA LYS A 181 -5.82 -6.95 9.48
C LYS A 181 -4.40 -7.40 9.23
N GLY A 182 -3.45 -6.48 9.25
CA GLY A 182 -2.07 -6.85 9.01
C GLY A 182 -1.05 -5.93 9.64
N LEU A 183 0.18 -6.45 9.72
CA LEU A 183 1.35 -5.73 10.20
C LEU A 183 2.49 -5.86 9.21
N GLY A 184 3.07 -4.72 8.86
CA GLY A 184 4.24 -4.60 7.99
C GLY A 184 5.31 -3.76 8.64
N MET A 185 6.54 -3.94 8.17
CA MET A 185 7.66 -3.09 8.54
C MET A 185 8.58 -2.90 7.36
N THR A 186 9.06 -1.68 7.17
CA THR A 186 10.02 -1.33 6.13
C THR A 186 11.23 -0.64 6.77
N LEU A 187 12.42 -1.03 6.32
CA LEU A 187 13.68 -0.42 6.70
C LEU A 187 14.27 0.32 5.51
N GLY A 188 14.83 1.50 5.78
CA GLY A 188 15.31 2.41 4.78
C GLY A 188 16.73 2.87 5.05
N PHE A 189 17.48 3.02 3.96
CA PHE A 189 18.83 3.58 3.95
C PHE A 189 18.94 4.57 2.80
N LEU A 190 19.56 5.72 3.04
CA LEU A 190 19.76 6.75 2.03
C LEU A 190 21.11 7.43 2.24
N TYR A 191 21.84 7.64 1.15
CA TYR A 191 23.05 8.46 1.17
C TYR A 191 22.97 9.58 0.13
N SER A 192 23.23 10.80 0.57
CA SER A 192 23.12 12.02 -0.25
C SER A 192 24.50 12.60 -0.54
N ILE A 193 25.07 12.33 -1.72
CA ILE A 193 26.34 12.95 -2.11
C ILE A 193 26.16 14.45 -2.33
N SER A 194 25.09 14.83 -3.03
CA SER A 194 24.67 16.21 -3.27
C SER A 194 23.14 16.29 -3.29
N PRO A 195 22.52 17.50 -3.24
CA PRO A 195 21.07 17.63 -3.37
C PRO A 195 20.51 17.00 -4.65
N LYS A 196 21.32 16.93 -5.71
CA LYS A 196 20.96 16.36 -7.02
C LYS A 196 21.28 14.87 -7.17
N PHE A 197 22.15 14.32 -6.33
CA PHE A 197 22.65 12.95 -6.47
C PHE A 197 22.58 12.20 -5.14
N GLN A 198 21.70 11.21 -5.11
CA GLN A 198 21.34 10.44 -3.94
C GLN A 198 21.14 8.98 -4.35
N TYR A 199 21.49 8.06 -3.47
CA TYR A 199 21.19 6.64 -3.65
C TYR A 199 20.58 6.10 -2.37
N GLY A 200 19.56 5.26 -2.53
CA GLY A 200 18.82 4.68 -1.43
C GLY A 200 18.59 3.20 -1.65
N VAL A 201 18.45 2.49 -0.53
CA VAL A 201 18.04 1.09 -0.47
C VAL A 201 16.88 1.02 0.52
N SER A 202 15.83 0.33 0.13
CA SER A 202 14.71 0.03 1.02
C SER A 202 14.47 -1.48 1.05
N ILE A 203 14.19 -1.99 2.23
CA ILE A 203 13.90 -3.40 2.48
C ILE A 203 12.54 -3.45 3.16
N GLN A 204 11.53 -3.85 2.40
CA GLN A 204 10.23 -4.19 2.95
C GLN A 204 10.28 -5.61 3.49
N LEU A 205 9.96 -5.77 4.78
CA LEU A 205 9.88 -7.07 5.40
C LEU A 205 8.56 -7.76 5.05
N PRO A 206 8.47 -9.09 5.15
CA PRO A 206 7.23 -9.81 4.89
C PRO A 206 6.08 -9.26 5.74
N THR A 207 5.03 -8.78 5.07
CA THR A 207 3.81 -8.32 5.73
C THR A 207 3.00 -9.53 6.18
N THR A 208 2.57 -9.50 7.44
CA THR A 208 1.59 -10.47 7.96
C THR A 208 0.20 -9.93 7.72
N LEU A 209 -0.67 -10.69 7.08
CA LEU A 209 -2.06 -10.31 6.84
C LEU A 209 -2.98 -11.45 7.25
N SER A 210 -3.89 -11.18 8.17
CA SER A 210 -4.97 -12.05 8.58
C SER A 210 -6.23 -11.63 7.84
N VAL A 211 -6.89 -12.62 7.23
CA VAL A 211 -8.15 -12.44 6.53
C VAL A 211 -9.18 -13.32 7.23
N ALA A 212 -10.27 -12.71 7.67
CA ALA A 212 -11.42 -13.40 8.24
C ALA A 212 -12.63 -13.09 7.37
N ASP A 213 -13.30 -14.12 6.85
CA ASP A 213 -14.45 -13.94 5.96
C ASP A 213 -15.74 -14.43 6.63
N GLN A 214 -16.84 -13.70 6.35
CA GLN A 214 -18.19 -14.06 6.73
C GLN A 214 -19.00 -14.32 5.46
N PHE A 215 -19.23 -15.60 5.17
CA PHE A 215 -20.01 -16.03 4.01
C PHE A 215 -21.51 -16.09 4.35
N THR A 216 -22.34 -15.44 3.53
CA THR A 216 -23.81 -15.53 3.59
C THR A 216 -24.38 -15.93 2.24
N TYR A 217 -25.34 -16.86 2.25
CA TYR A 217 -26.00 -17.38 1.05
C TYR A 217 -27.50 -17.03 1.08
N SER A 218 -28.01 -16.50 -0.04
CA SER A 218 -29.44 -16.28 -0.26
C SER A 218 -29.90 -17.08 -1.48
N ASN A 219 -30.97 -17.84 -1.29
CA ASN A 219 -31.64 -18.59 -2.36
C ASN A 219 -32.91 -17.84 -2.77
N HIS A 220 -33.12 -17.64 -4.08
CA HIS A 220 -34.27 -16.93 -4.64
C HIS A 220 -35.32 -17.87 -5.22
N ILE A 221 -35.31 -19.16 -4.86
CA ILE A 221 -36.41 -20.08 -5.22
C ILE A 221 -37.71 -19.56 -4.61
N GLU A 222 -38.63 -19.08 -5.45
CA GLU A 222 -40.03 -18.90 -5.11
C GLU A 222 -40.58 -20.25 -4.62
N THR A 223 -40.93 -20.33 -3.34
CA THR A 223 -41.79 -21.41 -2.85
C THR A 223 -43.20 -21.15 -3.34
N ASP A 224 -43.61 -21.89 -4.39
CA ASP A 224 -45.01 -22.04 -4.80
C ASP A 224 -45.92 -22.53 -3.65
#